data_AF-A0A2P7VBZ3-F1
#
_entry.id   AF-A0A2P7VBZ3-F1
#
_cell.length_a   1.000
_cell.length_b   1.000
_cell.length_c   1.000
_cell.angle_alpha   90.00
_cell.angle_beta   90.00
_cell.angle_gamma   90.00
#
_symmetry.space_group_name_H-M   'P 1'
#
loop_
_entity.id
_entity.type
_entity.pdbx_description
1 polymer ?
#
loop_
_entity_poly.entity_id
_entity_poly.type
_entity_poly.pdbx_seq_one_letter_code
_entity_poly.pdbx_strand_id
1 'polypeptide(L)'
;MEDHIRKHIKHPIEIHIYEPDKPYGCLSNFSRHPIELEGKIWPTTEHYFQAKKCSGTIDEEEIMCNALQAKVEQYPVIREILLSTGDATLIERTEDDAIRMGDSESGDQNNLGKLWMEVRESLEEYQPHFYLPPWIVFPEEHPYSLFWRMGFGEDYVMHYWPWLEKRSENARKEYDAYFPVPEEWKFEDLDEEEE
;
A
#
# COMPACT_ATOMS: atom_id res chain seq x y z
N MET A 1 -3.90 -12.41 6.35
CA MET A 1 -3.49 -13.56 5.51
C MET A 1 -3.76 -14.81 6.33
N GLU A 2 -4.01 -15.98 5.74
CA GLU A 2 -4.15 -17.19 6.57
C GLU A 2 -2.86 -17.44 7.38
N ASP A 3 -3.03 -17.74 8.68
CA ASP A 3 -1.89 -17.79 9.62
C ASP A 3 -0.85 -18.82 9.23
N HIS A 4 -1.25 -19.95 8.61
CA HIS A 4 -0.29 -20.94 8.13
C HIS A 4 0.49 -20.41 6.93
N ILE A 5 -0.15 -19.76 5.96
CA ILE A 5 0.54 -19.13 4.83
C ILE A 5 1.56 -18.11 5.34
N ARG A 6 1.13 -17.25 6.28
CA ARG A 6 1.98 -16.18 6.82
C ARG A 6 3.24 -16.71 7.49
N LYS A 7 3.19 -17.85 8.18
CA LYS A 7 4.36 -18.48 8.81
C LYS A 7 5.42 -18.93 7.83
N HIS A 8 5.05 -19.16 6.57
CA HIS A 8 5.97 -19.61 5.53
C HIS A 8 6.56 -18.46 4.70
N ILE A 9 5.99 -17.26 4.79
CA ILE A 9 6.54 -16.08 4.11
C ILE A 9 7.66 -15.50 4.95
N LYS A 10 8.87 -15.48 4.37
CA LYS A 10 10.07 -14.89 5.00
C LYS A 10 10.25 -13.41 4.67
N HIS A 11 9.56 -12.91 3.65
CA HIS A 11 9.65 -11.53 3.21
C HIS A 11 8.80 -10.62 4.10
N PRO A 12 9.34 -9.47 4.53
CA PRO A 12 8.54 -8.48 5.22
C PRO A 12 7.46 -7.96 4.28
N ILE A 13 6.24 -7.80 4.81
CA ILE A 13 5.13 -7.24 4.06
C ILE A 13 5.18 -5.73 4.27
N GLU A 14 5.98 -5.04 3.45
CA GLU A 14 6.22 -3.60 3.54
C GLU A 14 5.84 -2.90 2.22
N ILE A 15 5.15 -1.77 2.32
CA ILE A 15 4.84 -0.89 1.19
C ILE A 15 5.51 0.45 1.45
N HIS A 16 6.43 0.81 0.56
CA HIS A 16 7.17 2.06 0.64
C HIS A 16 6.48 3.13 -0.21
N ILE A 17 6.06 4.20 0.44
CA ILE A 17 5.43 5.35 -0.20
C ILE A 17 6.53 6.40 -0.42
N TYR A 18 6.96 6.58 -1.66
CA TYR A 18 8.07 7.45 -2.02
C TYR A 18 7.64 8.87 -2.43
N GLU A 19 6.85 8.94 -3.50
CA GLU A 19 6.46 10.20 -4.14
C GLU A 19 4.98 10.14 -4.51
N PRO A 20 4.30 11.30 -4.61
CA PRO A 20 2.88 11.34 -4.99
C PRO A 20 2.59 10.78 -6.38
N ASP A 21 3.58 10.75 -7.28
CA ASP A 21 3.43 10.28 -8.66
C ASP A 21 3.84 8.80 -8.85
N LYS A 22 4.27 8.13 -7.78
CA LYS A 22 4.64 6.70 -7.77
C LYS A 22 3.46 5.83 -7.32
N PRO A 23 3.53 4.49 -7.49
CA PRO A 23 2.49 3.60 -6.98
C PRO A 23 2.29 3.78 -5.48
N TYR A 24 1.04 3.75 -5.03
CA TYR A 24 0.61 4.15 -3.67
C TYR A 24 0.92 5.61 -3.29
N GLY A 25 1.38 6.43 -4.23
CA GLY A 25 1.68 7.85 -4.04
C GLY A 25 0.45 8.68 -3.64
N CYS A 26 -0.75 8.20 -3.95
CA CYS A 26 -2.00 8.80 -3.46
C CYS A 26 -2.09 8.83 -1.93
N LEU A 27 -1.35 7.98 -1.21
CA LEU A 27 -1.26 7.97 0.25
C LEU A 27 -0.24 8.98 0.80
N SER A 28 0.60 9.57 -0.04
CA SER A 28 1.51 10.64 0.38
C SER A 28 0.74 11.90 0.82
N ASN A 29 1.28 12.61 1.80
CA ASN A 29 0.76 13.90 2.27
C ASN A 29 0.87 15.03 1.24
N PHE A 30 1.74 14.85 0.26
CA PHE A 30 1.97 15.80 -0.84
C PHE A 30 1.10 15.50 -2.07
N SER A 31 0.33 14.42 -2.04
CA SER A 31 -0.58 14.10 -3.14
C SER A 31 -1.66 15.18 -3.29
N ARG A 32 -1.91 15.58 -4.55
CA ARG A 32 -2.85 16.65 -4.91
C ARG A 32 -4.30 16.20 -4.83
N HIS A 33 -4.73 15.88 -3.62
CA HIS A 33 -6.11 15.51 -3.29
C HIS A 33 -6.67 16.59 -2.35
N PRO A 34 -7.39 17.59 -2.89
CA PRO A 34 -7.93 18.66 -2.06
C PRO A 34 -8.89 18.13 -1.00
N ILE A 35 -8.69 18.51 0.25
CA ILE A 35 -9.58 18.12 1.35
C ILE A 35 -10.33 19.32 1.89
N GLU A 36 -11.63 19.16 2.12
CA GLU A 36 -12.43 20.16 2.82
C GLU A 36 -12.40 19.89 4.34
N LEU A 37 -11.85 20.84 5.10
CA LEU A 37 -11.79 20.79 6.56
C LEU A 37 -12.05 22.19 7.14
N GLU A 38 -12.91 22.26 8.16
CA GLU A 38 -13.28 23.51 8.85
C GLU A 38 -13.84 24.59 7.91
N GLY A 39 -14.61 24.17 6.90
CA GLY A 39 -15.19 25.07 5.89
C GLY A 39 -14.15 25.71 4.96
N LYS A 40 -12.94 25.17 4.89
CA LYS A 40 -11.88 25.56 3.94
C LYS A 40 -11.44 24.37 3.11
N ILE A 41 -11.11 24.64 1.85
CA ILE A 41 -10.53 23.65 0.94
C ILE A 41 -9.00 23.79 0.99
N TRP A 42 -8.32 22.71 1.37
CA TRP A 42 -6.87 22.62 1.45
C TRP A 42 -6.35 21.82 0.25
N PRO A 43 -5.32 22.29 -0.47
CA PRO A 43 -4.83 21.59 -1.66
C PRO A 43 -4.27 20.18 -1.37
N THR A 44 -3.67 19.99 -0.20
CA THR A 44 -3.12 18.70 0.27
C THR A 44 -3.26 18.60 1.80
N THR A 45 -3.11 17.39 2.35
CA THR A 45 -3.09 17.18 3.81
C THR A 45 -1.94 17.94 4.48
N GLU A 46 -0.78 18.04 3.81
CA GLU A 46 0.36 18.83 4.30
C GLU A 46 0.02 20.32 4.50
N HIS A 47 -0.76 20.93 3.59
CA HIS A 47 -1.14 22.34 3.73
C HIS A 47 -2.01 22.56 4.98
N TYR A 48 -2.94 21.63 5.25
CA TYR A 48 -3.75 21.67 6.46
C TYR A 48 -2.88 21.49 7.72
N PHE A 49 -1.99 20.49 7.71
CA PHE A 49 -1.09 20.21 8.81
C PHE A 49 -0.22 21.42 9.18
N GLN A 50 0.45 22.03 8.19
CA GLN A 50 1.30 23.20 8.42
C GLN A 50 0.51 24.41 8.91
N ALA A 51 -0.69 24.65 8.36
CA ALA A 51 -1.54 25.75 8.81
C ALA A 51 -1.97 25.60 10.28
N LYS A 52 -2.31 24.38 10.69
CA LYS A 52 -2.63 24.07 12.09
C LYS A 52 -1.41 24.18 12.99
N LYS A 53 -0.27 23.64 12.58
CA LYS A 53 1.00 23.77 13.29
C LYS A 53 1.37 25.24 13.55
N CYS A 54 1.20 26.12 12.56
CA CYS A 54 1.40 27.56 12.73
C CYS A 54 0.41 28.24 13.70
N SER A 55 -0.78 27.65 13.90
CA SER A 55 -1.81 28.19 14.81
C SER A 55 -1.57 27.85 16.30
N GLY A 56 -0.51 27.09 16.61
CA GLY A 56 -0.10 26.80 17.99
C GLY A 56 -0.84 25.63 18.66
N THR A 57 -1.55 24.81 17.88
CA THR A 57 -2.12 23.55 18.35
C THR A 57 -1.01 22.57 18.75
N ILE A 58 -1.21 21.85 19.86
CA ILE A 58 -0.17 21.08 20.55
C ILE A 58 -0.09 19.62 20.07
N ASP A 59 -1.17 19.08 19.48
CA ASP A 59 -1.24 17.67 19.08
C ASP A 59 -1.10 17.49 17.56
N GLU A 60 0.13 17.22 17.11
CA GLU A 60 0.45 17.01 15.69
C GLU A 60 -0.18 15.72 15.13
N GLU A 61 -0.32 14.68 15.96
CA GLU A 61 -0.88 13.39 15.56
C GLU A 61 -2.38 13.50 15.31
N GLU A 62 -3.12 14.16 16.21
CA GLU A 62 -4.56 14.39 16.06
C GLU A 62 -4.87 15.21 14.79
N ILE A 63 -4.09 16.24 14.53
CA ILE A 63 -4.24 17.07 13.32
C ILE A 63 -4.06 16.23 12.06
N MET A 64 -3.00 15.42 12.03
CA MET A 64 -2.71 14.58 10.87
C MET A 64 -3.78 13.50 10.71
N CYS A 65 -4.17 12.81 11.79
CA CYS A 65 -5.22 11.80 11.76
C CYS A 65 -6.53 12.35 11.18
N ASN A 66 -6.97 13.53 11.64
CA ASN A 66 -8.14 14.20 11.10
C ASN A 66 -8.02 14.52 9.59
N ALA A 67 -6.83 14.92 9.14
CA ALA A 67 -6.56 15.18 7.72
C ALA A 67 -6.64 13.91 6.87
N LEU A 68 -6.07 12.81 7.37
CA LEU A 68 -6.08 11.52 6.70
C LEU A 68 -7.49 10.92 6.66
N GLN A 69 -8.25 11.00 7.76
CA GLN A 69 -9.64 10.56 7.81
C GLN A 69 -10.49 11.33 6.80
N ALA A 70 -10.39 12.67 6.77
CA ALA A 70 -11.11 13.49 5.81
C ALA A 70 -10.77 13.10 4.36
N LYS A 71 -9.50 12.79 4.08
CA LYS A 71 -9.06 12.32 2.76
C LYS A 71 -9.69 10.99 2.37
N VAL A 72 -9.76 10.02 3.30
CA VAL A 72 -10.37 8.71 3.07
C VAL A 72 -11.89 8.82 2.90
N GLU A 73 -12.54 9.69 3.66
CA GLU A 73 -13.98 9.95 3.56
C GLU A 73 -14.36 10.65 2.25
N GLN A 74 -13.57 11.63 1.81
CA GLN A 74 -13.84 12.42 0.61
C GLN A 74 -13.45 11.68 -0.68
N TYR A 75 -12.50 10.75 -0.62
CA TYR A 75 -12.00 10.01 -1.79
C TYR A 75 -12.14 8.50 -1.61
N PRO A 76 -13.26 7.90 -2.06
CA PRO A 76 -13.49 6.45 -1.99
C PRO A 76 -12.37 5.63 -2.67
N VAL A 77 -11.77 6.16 -3.73
CA VAL A 77 -10.64 5.51 -4.42
C VAL A 77 -9.43 5.34 -3.48
N ILE A 78 -9.11 6.36 -2.70
CA ILE A 78 -7.99 6.31 -1.74
C ILE A 78 -8.31 5.36 -0.60
N ARG A 79 -9.58 5.35 -0.14
CA ARG A 79 -10.08 4.38 0.84
C ARG A 79 -9.88 2.94 0.36
N GLU A 80 -10.27 2.64 -0.87
CA GLU A 80 -10.09 1.31 -1.46
C GLU A 80 -8.62 0.89 -1.57
N ILE A 81 -7.75 1.81 -2.00
CA ILE A 81 -6.30 1.58 -2.07
C ILE A 81 -5.74 1.34 -0.67
N LEU A 82 -6.14 2.13 0.33
CA LEU A 82 -5.70 1.94 1.71
C LEU A 82 -6.15 0.57 2.26
N LEU A 83 -7.40 0.18 2.01
CA LEU A 83 -7.93 -1.13 2.40
C LEU A 83 -7.23 -2.29 1.66
N SER A 84 -6.74 -2.07 0.44
CA SER A 84 -6.00 -3.10 -0.28
C SER A 84 -4.62 -3.36 0.31
N THR A 85 -4.06 -2.43 1.09
CA THR A 85 -2.77 -2.62 1.79
C THR A 85 -2.84 -3.64 2.94
N GLY A 86 -4.04 -4.01 3.40
CA GLY A 86 -4.25 -5.07 4.39
C GLY A 86 -3.36 -4.91 5.63
N ASP A 87 -2.63 -5.97 5.99
CA ASP A 87 -1.69 -6.00 7.11
C ASP A 87 -0.25 -5.63 6.75
N ALA A 88 -0.03 -4.98 5.60
CA ALA A 88 1.27 -4.48 5.20
C ALA A 88 1.71 -3.30 6.07
N THR A 89 3.00 -3.22 6.40
CA THR A 89 3.58 -2.05 7.06
C THR A 89 3.77 -0.95 6.01
N LEU A 90 3.04 0.15 6.17
CA LEU A 90 3.19 1.34 5.33
C LEU A 90 4.37 2.17 5.82
N ILE A 91 5.35 2.43 4.97
CA ILE A 91 6.54 3.20 5.30
C ILE A 91 6.64 4.39 4.35
N GLU A 92 6.49 5.60 4.86
CA GLU A 92 6.79 6.79 4.08
C GLU A 92 8.31 6.99 4.04
N ARG A 93 8.90 7.11 2.85
CA ARG A 93 10.32 7.45 2.67
C ARG A 93 10.43 8.54 1.63
N THR A 94 11.13 9.63 1.93
CA THR A 94 11.50 10.57 0.87
C THR A 94 12.80 10.10 0.20
N GLU A 95 12.95 10.23 -1.13
CA GLU A 95 14.22 9.88 -1.81
C GLU A 95 15.42 10.66 -1.24
N ASP A 96 15.17 11.87 -0.70
CA ASP A 96 16.16 12.70 -0.03
C ASP A 96 16.69 12.07 1.27
N ASP A 97 15.88 11.27 1.98
CA ASP A 97 16.33 10.53 3.16
C ASP A 97 17.34 9.43 2.79
N ALA A 98 17.16 8.77 1.64
CA ALA A 98 18.05 7.70 1.19
C ALA A 98 19.44 8.22 0.75
N ILE A 99 19.50 9.41 0.14
CA ILE A 99 20.77 10.01 -0.33
C ILE A 99 21.57 10.63 0.82
N ARG A 100 20.91 11.15 1.88
CA ARG A 100 21.60 11.75 3.05
C ARG A 100 22.16 10.73 4.04
N MET A 101 21.66 9.49 4.04
CA MET A 101 21.99 8.46 5.05
C MET A 101 23.16 7.56 4.64
N GLY A 102 24.31 8.16 4.31
CA GLY A 102 25.56 7.42 4.10
C GLY A 102 26.10 6.70 5.34
N ASP A 103 25.62 7.03 6.54
CA ASP A 103 25.91 6.37 7.82
C ASP A 103 25.08 7.07 8.91
N SER A 104 24.01 6.44 9.43
CA SER A 104 23.48 6.67 10.78
C SER A 104 22.16 5.94 10.99
N GLU A 105 22.06 5.15 12.06
CA GLU A 105 20.81 4.73 12.70
C GLU A 105 19.94 5.98 13.04
N SER A 106 19.15 6.45 12.08
CA SER A 106 18.17 7.51 12.31
C SER A 106 16.84 6.87 12.69
N GLY A 107 16.44 7.09 13.94
CA GLY A 107 15.30 6.46 14.58
C GLY A 107 14.00 6.50 13.79
N ASP A 108 13.25 5.42 13.97
CA ASP A 108 11.90 5.12 13.49
C ASP A 108 10.90 6.29 13.64
N GLN A 109 10.94 7.26 12.72
CA GLN A 109 9.92 8.31 12.59
C GLN A 109 8.93 8.00 11.47
N ASN A 110 8.55 6.73 11.30
CA ASN A 110 7.44 6.37 10.42
C ASN A 110 6.07 6.69 11.07
N ASN A 111 5.92 7.91 11.59
CA ASN A 111 4.73 8.34 12.30
C ASN A 111 3.54 8.43 11.34
N LEU A 112 3.74 8.91 10.11
CA LEU A 112 2.66 8.94 9.13
C LEU A 112 2.21 7.53 8.73
N GLY A 113 3.15 6.61 8.50
CA GLY A 113 2.82 5.21 8.23
C GLY A 113 1.98 4.62 9.35
N LYS A 114 2.37 4.84 10.62
CA LYS A 114 1.59 4.40 11.79
C LYS A 114 0.17 5.00 11.80
N LEU A 115 0.03 6.31 11.51
CA LEU A 115 -1.28 6.96 11.43
C LEU A 115 -2.15 6.38 10.30
N TRP A 116 -1.59 6.10 9.12
CA TRP A 116 -2.33 5.42 8.06
C TRP A 116 -2.79 4.02 8.47
N MET A 117 -1.95 3.30 9.22
CA MET A 117 -2.29 1.99 9.77
C MET A 117 -3.41 2.07 10.81
N GLU A 118 -3.41 3.11 11.64
CA GLU A 118 -4.50 3.35 12.60
C GLU A 118 -5.80 3.72 11.87
N VAL A 119 -5.72 4.63 10.89
CA VAL A 119 -6.88 5.04 10.09
C VAL A 119 -7.48 3.85 9.35
N ARG A 120 -6.68 3.00 8.69
CA ARG A 120 -7.23 1.82 8.00
C ARG A 120 -7.86 0.81 8.97
N GLU A 121 -7.30 0.63 10.16
CA GLU A 121 -7.84 -0.30 11.17
C GLU A 121 -9.19 0.17 11.72
N SER A 122 -9.45 1.48 11.68
CA SER A 122 -10.73 2.06 12.08
C SER A 122 -11.86 1.87 11.05
N LEU A 123 -11.55 1.46 9.81
CA LEU A 123 -12.55 1.30 8.75
C LEU A 123 -13.31 -0.02 8.85
N GLU A 124 -14.63 -0.01 8.67
CA GLU A 124 -15.50 -1.20 8.83
C GLU A 124 -15.20 -2.34 7.83
N GLU A 125 -14.75 -2.03 6.61
CA GLU A 125 -14.42 -3.03 5.59
C GLU A 125 -12.98 -3.55 5.67
N TYR A 126 -12.24 -3.18 6.72
CA TYR A 126 -10.85 -3.58 6.88
C TYR A 126 -10.70 -5.10 7.03
N GLN A 127 -9.80 -5.66 6.21
CA GLN A 127 -9.40 -7.06 6.30
C GLN A 127 -7.87 -7.10 6.41
N PRO A 128 -7.30 -7.70 7.48
CA PRO A 128 -5.85 -7.76 7.70
C PRO A 128 -5.22 -8.87 6.83
N HIS A 129 -5.42 -8.78 5.51
CA HIS A 129 -4.97 -9.74 4.54
C HIS A 129 -4.36 -9.02 3.35
N PHE A 130 -3.03 -9.01 3.31
CA PHE A 130 -2.24 -8.58 2.17
C PHE A 130 -1.42 -9.76 1.65
N TYR A 131 -1.44 -10.01 0.35
CA TYR A 131 -0.60 -11.03 -0.26
C TYR A 131 0.43 -10.38 -1.19
N LEU A 132 1.68 -10.80 -1.04
CA LEU A 132 2.75 -10.46 -1.97
C LEU A 132 2.56 -11.26 -3.27
N PRO A 133 3.11 -10.79 -4.39
CA PRO A 133 3.06 -11.58 -5.61
C PRO A 133 3.87 -12.87 -5.49
N PRO A 134 3.45 -13.97 -6.15
CA PRO A 134 4.14 -15.26 -6.15
C PRO A 134 5.63 -15.16 -6.49
N TRP A 135 6.00 -14.33 -7.47
CA TRP A 135 7.40 -14.14 -7.89
C TRP A 135 8.26 -13.36 -6.87
N ILE A 136 7.64 -12.61 -5.95
CA ILE A 136 8.35 -11.96 -4.84
C ILE A 136 8.54 -12.95 -3.70
N VAL A 137 7.50 -13.72 -3.38
CA VAL A 137 7.56 -14.68 -2.26
C VAL A 137 8.45 -15.87 -2.60
N PHE A 138 8.40 -16.34 -3.84
CA PHE A 138 9.12 -17.52 -4.34
C PHE A 138 9.89 -17.18 -5.63
N PRO A 139 10.99 -16.40 -5.53
CA PRO A 139 11.75 -15.97 -6.70
C PRO A 139 12.47 -17.12 -7.42
N GLU A 140 12.68 -18.25 -6.74
CA GLU A 140 13.33 -19.43 -7.30
C GLU A 140 12.37 -20.33 -8.08
N GLU A 141 11.05 -20.15 -7.90
CA GLU A 141 10.04 -21.00 -8.50
C GLU A 141 9.58 -20.45 -9.84
N HIS A 142 9.77 -21.24 -10.90
CA HIS A 142 9.29 -20.91 -12.23
C HIS A 142 7.74 -20.93 -12.28
N PRO A 143 7.06 -20.07 -13.06
CA PRO A 143 5.60 -20.04 -13.13
C PRO A 143 4.94 -21.37 -13.56
N TYR A 144 5.61 -22.16 -14.39
CA TYR A 144 5.18 -23.51 -14.79
C TYR A 144 5.65 -24.64 -13.86
N SER A 145 6.27 -24.32 -12.71
CA SER A 145 6.70 -25.31 -11.73
C SER A 145 5.52 -26.13 -11.21
N LEU A 146 5.73 -27.43 -10.99
CA LEU A 146 4.74 -28.28 -10.34
C LEU A 146 4.42 -27.78 -8.92
N PHE A 147 5.31 -27.00 -8.30
CA PHE A 147 5.11 -26.36 -7.01
C PHE A 147 3.77 -25.61 -6.90
N TRP A 148 3.32 -24.96 -7.98
CA TRP A 148 2.05 -24.21 -8.00
C TRP A 148 0.81 -25.08 -8.15
N ARG A 149 1.00 -26.38 -8.42
CA ARG A 149 -0.08 -27.37 -8.62
C ARG A 149 -0.13 -28.42 -7.52
N MET A 150 0.74 -28.32 -6.51
CA MET A 150 0.71 -29.21 -5.36
C MET A 150 1.31 -28.58 -4.11
N GLY A 151 0.71 -28.89 -2.96
CA GLY A 151 1.28 -28.55 -1.66
C GLY A 151 1.17 -27.06 -1.35
N PHE A 152 2.26 -26.47 -0.84
CA PHE A 152 2.22 -25.09 -0.34
C PHE A 152 2.09 -24.03 -1.44
N GLY A 153 2.70 -24.23 -2.61
CA GLY A 153 2.59 -23.29 -3.72
C GLY A 153 1.17 -23.21 -4.26
N GLU A 154 0.49 -24.36 -4.40
CA GLU A 154 -0.93 -24.44 -4.75
C GLU A 154 -1.82 -23.71 -3.73
N ASP A 155 -1.63 -24.01 -2.44
CA ASP A 155 -2.37 -23.37 -1.35
C ASP A 155 -2.17 -21.84 -1.36
N TYR A 156 -0.95 -21.38 -1.64
CA TYR A 156 -0.64 -19.96 -1.77
C TYR A 156 -1.43 -19.29 -2.90
N VAL A 157 -1.33 -19.84 -4.13
CA VAL A 157 -1.96 -19.23 -5.30
C VAL A 157 -3.49 -19.32 -5.25
N MET A 158 -4.04 -20.36 -4.62
CA MET A 158 -5.47 -20.51 -4.37
C MET A 158 -6.05 -19.40 -3.50
N HIS A 159 -5.28 -18.85 -2.56
CA HIS A 159 -5.71 -17.72 -1.74
C HIS A 159 -5.34 -16.37 -2.37
N TYR A 160 -4.21 -16.31 -3.07
CA TYR A 160 -3.71 -15.12 -3.71
C TYR A 160 -4.61 -14.61 -4.84
N TRP A 161 -4.96 -15.47 -5.82
CA TRP A 161 -5.73 -15.02 -6.99
C TRP A 161 -7.12 -14.49 -6.64
N PRO A 162 -7.94 -15.21 -5.84
CA PRO A 162 -9.25 -14.68 -5.43
C PRO A 162 -9.14 -13.42 -4.59
N TRP A 163 -8.08 -13.28 -3.78
CA TRP A 163 -7.83 -12.06 -3.03
C TRP A 163 -7.59 -10.87 -3.96
N LEU A 164 -6.75 -11.05 -4.99
CA LEU A 164 -6.41 -10.00 -5.97
C LEU A 164 -7.63 -9.63 -6.83
N GLU A 165 -8.39 -10.61 -7.30
CA GLU A 165 -9.61 -10.41 -8.09
C GLU A 165 -10.71 -9.66 -7.33
N LYS A 166 -10.77 -9.83 -6.01
CA LYS A 166 -11.74 -9.14 -5.15
C LYS A 166 -11.40 -7.66 -4.94
N ARG A 167 -10.18 -7.20 -5.25
CA ARG A 167 -9.79 -5.78 -5.09
C ARG A 167 -10.45 -4.91 -6.15
N SER A 168 -10.62 -3.62 -5.85
CA SER A 168 -11.13 -2.67 -6.83
C SER A 168 -10.12 -2.47 -7.96
N GLU A 169 -10.60 -2.01 -9.12
CA GLU A 169 -9.75 -1.77 -10.30
C GLU A 169 -8.61 -0.79 -9.99
N ASN A 170 -8.88 0.25 -9.20
CA ASN A 170 -7.87 1.24 -8.81
C ASN A 170 -6.82 0.65 -7.88
N ALA A 171 -7.25 -0.11 -6.85
CA ALA A 171 -6.33 -0.80 -5.96
C ALA A 171 -5.45 -1.80 -6.71
N ARG A 172 -6.00 -2.53 -7.69
CA ARG A 172 -5.24 -3.47 -8.51
C ARG A 172 -4.23 -2.75 -9.40
N LYS A 173 -4.59 -1.60 -10.00
CA LYS A 173 -3.64 -0.78 -10.77
C LYS A 173 -2.44 -0.33 -9.93
N GLU A 174 -2.68 0.15 -8.72
CA GLU A 174 -1.59 0.53 -7.80
C GLU A 174 -0.73 -0.66 -7.40
N TYR A 175 -1.37 -1.81 -7.13
CA TYR A 175 -0.69 -3.06 -6.80
C TYR A 175 0.21 -3.54 -7.94
N ASP A 176 -0.32 -3.65 -9.16
CA ASP A 176 0.41 -4.11 -10.34
C ASP A 176 1.53 -3.15 -10.73
N ALA A 177 1.32 -1.84 -10.55
CA ALA A 177 2.34 -0.83 -10.80
C ALA A 177 3.47 -0.88 -9.76
N TYR A 178 3.16 -1.21 -8.49
CA TYR A 178 4.15 -1.37 -7.42
C TYR A 178 4.93 -2.69 -7.56
N PHE A 179 4.25 -3.76 -7.97
CA PHE A 179 4.83 -5.08 -8.19
C PHE A 179 4.79 -5.46 -9.67
N PRO A 180 5.71 -4.95 -10.50
CA PRO A 180 5.70 -5.26 -11.92
C PRO A 180 5.88 -6.76 -12.15
N VAL A 181 5.07 -7.32 -13.05
CA VAL A 181 5.12 -8.73 -13.44
C VAL A 181 6.41 -8.99 -14.24
N PRO A 182 7.30 -9.89 -13.78
CA PRO A 182 8.49 -10.29 -14.52
C PRO A 182 8.12 -10.88 -15.88
N GLU A 183 9.02 -10.80 -16.85
CA GLU A 183 8.78 -11.31 -18.21
C GLU A 183 8.43 -12.80 -18.18
N GLU A 184 9.08 -13.59 -17.32
CA GLU A 184 8.82 -15.02 -17.19
C GLU A 184 7.40 -15.32 -16.70
N TRP A 185 6.77 -14.39 -15.99
CA TRP A 185 5.43 -14.48 -15.42
C TRP A 185 4.35 -13.84 -16.30
N LYS A 186 4.73 -13.28 -17.45
CA LYS A 186 3.77 -12.85 -18.47
C LYS A 186 3.36 -14.06 -19.28
N PHE A 187 2.15 -14.54 -19.03
CA PHE A 187 1.54 -15.55 -19.88
C PHE A 187 1.04 -14.85 -21.14
N GLU A 188 1.57 -15.23 -22.30
CA GLU A 188 0.96 -14.84 -23.57
C GLU A 188 -0.45 -15.45 -23.61
N ASP A 189 -1.47 -14.60 -23.77
CA ASP A 189 -2.83 -15.06 -24.03
C ASP A 189 -2.80 -15.79 -25.39
N LEU A 190 -2.67 -17.11 -25.34
CA LEU A 190 -2.73 -18.00 -26.52
C LEU A 190 -4.14 -18.05 -27.16
N ASP A 191 -5.04 -17.13 -26.79
CA ASP A 191 -6.41 -17.05 -27.26
C ASP A 191 -6.61 -16.02 -28.40
N GLU A 192 -5.56 -15.34 -28.88
CA GLU A 192 -5.64 -14.41 -30.04
C GLU A 192 -5.20 -15.00 -31.40
N GLU A 193 -4.96 -16.32 -31.51
CA GLU A 193 -4.69 -17.00 -32.79
C GLU A 193 -5.71 -18.09 -33.14
N GLU A 194 -7.02 -17.85 -32.96
CA GLU A 194 -8.06 -18.61 -33.69
C GLU A 194 -9.23 -17.69 -34.12
N GLU A 195 -9.01 -16.86 -35.16
CA GLU A 195 -10.09 -16.37 -36.05
C GLU A 195 -9.68 -16.38 -37.53
#